data_AF-A0A2E8Y7I6-F1
#
_entry.id   AF-A0A2E8Y7I6-F1
#
_cell.length_a   1.000
_cell.length_b   1.000
_cell.length_c   1.000
_cell.angle_alpha   90.00
_cell.angle_beta   90.00
_cell.angle_gamma   90.00
#
_symmetry.space_group_name_H-M   'P 1'
#
loop_
_entity.id
_entity.type
_entity.pdbx_description
1 polymer ?
#
loop_
_entity_poly.entity_id
_entity_poly.type
_entity_poly.pdbx_seq_one_letter_code
_entity_poly.pdbx_strand_id
1 'polypeptide(L)'
;MSLFAMSVFSFAENWPFTAIRLANGNTVVNLTHGNKTVEFDAKGKVVWRVDNSHVAGRFDDPCRGQRLPNGNTVISSYHQENRAKVRIFEVNREKRKSCGSCSTRAATRTVSTLFPPMASCSPTRV
;
A
#
# COMPACT_ATOMS: atom_id res chain seq x y z
N MET A 1 -15.01 -36.62 -20.54
CA MET A 1 -15.06 -35.15 -20.68
C MET A 1 -15.19 -34.56 -19.28
N SER A 2 -14.08 -34.11 -18.69
CA SER A 2 -14.06 -33.49 -17.36
C SER A 2 -13.88 -31.99 -17.55
N LEU A 3 -14.93 -31.23 -17.25
CA LEU A 3 -14.89 -29.77 -17.20
C LEU A 3 -14.19 -29.38 -15.89
N PHE A 4 -12.91 -29.03 -15.99
CA PHE A 4 -12.24 -28.28 -14.93
C PHE A 4 -12.90 -26.91 -14.81
N ALA A 5 -13.52 -26.66 -13.66
CA ALA A 5 -13.99 -25.36 -13.25
C ALA A 5 -12.80 -24.38 -13.17
N MET A 6 -12.56 -23.62 -14.24
CA MET A 6 -11.66 -22.47 -14.25
C MET A 6 -12.50 -21.21 -14.41
N SER A 7 -12.95 -20.69 -13.27
CA SER A 7 -12.89 -19.26 -12.96
C SER A 7 -13.68 -19.06 -11.68
N VAL A 8 -12.97 -19.10 -10.55
CA VAL A 8 -13.44 -18.39 -9.36
C VAL A 8 -13.44 -16.90 -9.69
N PHE A 9 -14.54 -16.43 -10.26
CA PHE A 9 -14.94 -15.02 -10.14
C PHE A 9 -15.25 -14.78 -8.66
N SER A 10 -14.20 -14.62 -7.86
CA SER A 10 -14.35 -14.11 -6.50
C SER A 10 -14.76 -12.65 -6.66
N PHE A 11 -16.07 -12.38 -6.50
CA PHE A 11 -16.64 -11.05 -6.31
C PHE A 11 -16.17 -10.53 -4.95
N ALA A 12 -14.86 -10.34 -4.81
CA ALA A 12 -14.28 -9.78 -3.61
C ALA A 12 -14.66 -8.30 -3.60
N GLU A 13 -15.40 -7.89 -2.56
CA GLU A 13 -15.79 -6.51 -2.35
C GLU A 13 -14.54 -5.64 -2.18
N ASN A 14 -14.23 -4.90 -3.23
CA ASN A 14 -13.00 -4.15 -3.37
C ASN A 14 -13.36 -2.79 -3.92
N TRP A 15 -13.87 -1.91 -3.06
CA TRP A 15 -14.23 -0.55 -3.47
C TRP A 15 -12.95 0.19 -3.91
N PRO A 16 -12.76 0.47 -5.21
CA PRO A 16 -11.55 1.15 -5.66
C PRO A 16 -11.70 2.64 -5.41
N PHE A 17 -10.78 3.23 -4.64
CA PHE A 17 -10.85 4.66 -4.32
C PHE A 17 -9.89 5.49 -5.18
N THR A 18 -8.69 4.97 -5.43
CA THR A 18 -7.68 5.64 -6.26
C THR A 18 -7.07 4.63 -7.22
N ALA A 19 -6.91 5.04 -8.48
CA ALA A 19 -6.18 4.29 -9.51
C ALA A 19 -5.20 5.24 -10.20
N ILE A 20 -3.91 4.92 -10.17
CA ILE A 20 -2.85 5.76 -10.74
C ILE A 20 -2.09 4.94 -11.77
N ARG A 21 -2.06 5.43 -13.02
CA ARG A 21 -1.21 4.89 -14.07
C ARG A 21 0.25 5.28 -13.83
N LEU A 22 1.14 4.29 -13.82
CA LEU A 22 2.58 4.45 -13.69
C LEU A 22 3.22 4.62 -15.08
N ALA A 23 4.43 5.18 -15.10
CA ALA A 23 5.22 5.39 -16.33
C ALA A 23 5.52 4.08 -17.10
N ASN A 24 5.59 2.94 -16.40
CA ASN A 24 5.79 1.63 -17.01
C ASN A 24 4.51 1.02 -17.62
N GLY A 25 3.39 1.75 -17.62
CA GLY A 25 2.11 1.29 -18.16
C GLY A 25 1.23 0.53 -17.16
N ASN A 26 1.74 0.18 -15.98
CA ASN A 26 0.98 -0.50 -14.92
C ASN A 26 0.06 0.47 -14.17
N THR A 27 -0.99 -0.03 -13.55
CA THR A 27 -1.92 0.78 -12.74
C THR A 27 -1.89 0.33 -11.29
N VAL A 28 -1.55 1.23 -10.36
CA VAL A 28 -1.67 0.99 -8.92
C VAL A 28 -3.06 1.41 -8.47
N VAL A 29 -3.77 0.53 -7.79
CA VAL A 29 -5.15 0.70 -7.35
C VAL A 29 -5.26 0.42 -5.85
N ASN A 30 -5.89 1.35 -5.15
CA ASN A 30 -6.22 1.28 -3.74
C ASN A 30 -7.63 0.74 -3.55
N LEU A 31 -7.75 -0.40 -2.87
CA LEU A 31 -9.01 -1.12 -2.66
C LEU A 31 -9.40 -1.00 -1.17
N THR A 32 -10.29 -0.06 -0.88
CA THR A 32 -10.60 0.40 0.49
C THR A 32 -11.29 -0.67 1.31
N HIS A 33 -12.44 -1.15 0.85
CA HIS A 33 -13.15 -2.27 1.51
C HIS A 33 -12.36 -3.58 1.45
N GLY A 34 -11.43 -3.68 0.49
CA GLY A 34 -10.55 -4.83 0.32
C GLY A 34 -9.33 -4.85 1.24
N ASN A 35 -9.10 -3.77 2.01
CA ASN A 35 -7.92 -3.54 2.86
C ASN A 35 -6.60 -3.92 2.17
N LYS A 36 -6.43 -3.50 0.92
CA LYS A 36 -5.25 -3.80 0.11
C LYS A 36 -4.97 -2.76 -0.97
N THR A 37 -3.73 -2.76 -1.44
CA THR A 37 -3.30 -2.02 -2.63
C THR A 37 -2.73 -3.02 -3.64
N VAL A 38 -3.12 -2.88 -4.90
CA VAL A 38 -2.80 -3.81 -5.97
C VAL A 38 -2.22 -3.06 -7.16
N GLU A 39 -1.23 -3.62 -7.83
CA GLU A 39 -0.75 -3.14 -9.12
C GLU A 39 -1.18 -4.12 -10.20
N PHE A 40 -1.81 -3.60 -11.24
CA PHE A 40 -2.20 -4.32 -12.43
C PHE A 40 -1.29 -3.96 -13.59
N ASP A 41 -0.94 -4.93 -14.43
CA ASP A 41 -0.33 -4.64 -15.72
C ASP A 41 -1.34 -4.04 -16.71
N ALA A 42 -0.88 -3.65 -17.90
CA ALA A 42 -1.73 -3.11 -18.96
C ALA A 42 -2.81 -4.09 -19.45
N LYS A 43 -2.68 -5.40 -19.14
CA LYS A 43 -3.63 -6.47 -19.49
C LYS A 43 -4.59 -6.77 -18.34
N GLY A 44 -4.50 -6.08 -17.21
CA GLY A 44 -5.33 -6.29 -16.03
C GLY A 44 -4.89 -7.44 -15.12
N LYS A 45 -3.68 -8.00 -15.32
CA LYS A 45 -3.14 -9.02 -14.43
C LYS A 45 -2.53 -8.38 -13.19
N VAL A 46 -2.78 -8.95 -12.03
CA VAL A 46 -2.11 -8.55 -10.78
C VAL A 46 -0.63 -8.89 -10.86
N VAL A 47 0.22 -7.86 -10.83
CA VAL A 47 1.70 -7.99 -10.83
C VAL A 47 2.31 -7.65 -9.48
N TRP A 48 1.58 -6.95 -8.62
CA TRP A 48 2.00 -6.69 -7.24
C TRP A 48 0.77 -6.48 -6.35
N ARG A 49 0.89 -6.85 -5.07
CA ARG A 49 -0.19 -6.73 -4.08
C ARG A 49 0.39 -6.63 -2.67
N VAL A 50 -0.17 -5.72 -1.88
CA VAL A 50 0.06 -5.58 -0.44
C VAL A 50 -1.29 -5.55 0.26
N ASP A 51 -1.41 -6.32 1.34
CA ASP A 51 -2.60 -6.42 2.17
C ASP A 51 -2.21 -6.59 3.65
N ASN A 52 -3.20 -6.83 4.51
CA ASN A 52 -3.01 -6.93 5.94
C ASN A 52 -2.04 -8.00 6.42
N SER A 53 -1.78 -9.06 5.65
CA SER A 53 -0.75 -10.06 5.98
C SER A 53 0.66 -9.44 5.97
N HIS A 54 0.88 -8.46 5.10
CA HIS A 54 2.14 -7.76 4.98
C HIS A 54 2.23 -6.63 6.00
N VAL A 55 1.12 -5.93 6.29
CA VAL A 55 1.11 -4.77 7.20
C VAL A 55 0.78 -5.07 8.66
N ALA A 56 0.63 -6.34 9.03
CA ALA A 56 0.24 -6.80 10.37
C ALA A 56 -1.11 -6.21 10.80
N GLY A 57 -2.12 -6.33 9.94
CA GLY A 57 -3.50 -5.93 10.24
C GLY A 57 -3.74 -4.43 10.35
N ARG A 58 -2.86 -3.59 9.79
CA ARG A 58 -2.93 -2.13 9.95
C ARG A 58 -3.67 -1.39 8.83
N PHE A 59 -3.89 -2.01 7.67
CA PHE A 59 -4.73 -1.44 6.64
C PHE A 59 -6.18 -1.49 7.08
N ASP A 60 -6.74 -0.29 7.15
CA ASP A 60 -8.14 0.00 7.44
C ASP A 60 -8.51 1.17 6.55
N ASP A 61 -9.27 0.89 5.49
CA ASP A 61 -9.60 1.83 4.42
C ASP A 61 -8.35 2.48 3.79
N PRO A 62 -7.48 1.70 3.11
CA PRO A 62 -6.31 2.25 2.42
C PRO A 62 -6.72 3.01 1.16
N CYS A 63 -7.15 4.25 1.29
CA CYS A 63 -7.76 5.02 0.20
C CYS A 63 -6.76 5.68 -0.74
N ARG A 64 -5.61 6.14 -0.23
CA ARG A 64 -4.62 6.88 -1.02
C ARG A 64 -3.32 6.10 -1.09
N GLY A 65 -2.82 5.93 -2.31
CA GLY A 65 -1.54 5.30 -2.59
C GLY A 65 -0.80 6.06 -3.68
N GLN A 66 0.51 6.23 -3.54
CA GLN A 66 1.36 6.86 -4.54
C GLN A 66 2.68 6.11 -4.68
N ARG A 67 3.05 5.80 -5.91
CA ARG A 67 4.38 5.30 -6.25
C ARG A 67 5.38 6.45 -6.22
N LEU A 68 6.44 6.28 -5.46
CA LEU A 68 7.56 7.21 -5.39
C LEU A 68 8.59 6.93 -6.50
N PRO A 69 9.44 7.90 -6.87
CA PRO A 69 10.51 7.69 -7.86
C PRO A 69 11.52 6.60 -7.49
N ASN A 70 11.70 6.33 -6.19
CA ASN A 70 12.56 5.25 -5.69
C ASN A 70 11.94 3.84 -5.84
N GLY A 71 10.72 3.72 -6.38
CA GLY A 71 10.03 2.45 -6.56
C GLY A 71 9.17 1.98 -5.37
N ASN A 72 9.24 2.67 -4.23
CA ASN A 72 8.38 2.38 -3.07
C ASN A 72 6.98 2.96 -3.27
N THR A 73 6.01 2.42 -2.54
CA THR A 73 4.63 2.88 -2.56
C THR A 73 4.25 3.40 -1.19
N VAL A 74 3.89 4.68 -1.11
CA VAL A 74 3.28 5.27 0.09
C VAL A 74 1.79 4.96 0.07
N ILE A 75 1.24 4.43 1.16
CA ILE A 75 -0.17 4.06 1.29
C ILE A 75 -0.68 4.62 2.62
N SER A 76 -1.82 5.29 2.61
CA SER A 76 -2.46 5.79 3.84
C SER A 76 -3.76 5.06 4.13
N SER A 77 -3.94 4.64 5.38
CA SER A 77 -5.15 4.06 5.95
C SER A 77 -5.99 5.15 6.60
N TYR A 78 -7.10 5.51 5.96
CA TYR A 78 -7.90 6.67 6.33
C TYR A 78 -8.80 6.41 7.54
N HIS A 79 -9.48 5.27 7.57
CA HIS A 79 -10.41 4.89 8.64
C HIS A 79 -9.70 4.43 9.92
N GLN A 80 -8.37 4.26 9.92
CA GLN A 80 -7.65 3.83 11.12
C GLN A 80 -7.71 4.87 12.24
N GLU A 81 -8.67 4.73 13.16
CA GLU A 81 -8.91 5.72 14.22
C GLU A 81 -7.92 5.63 15.38
N ASN A 82 -7.32 4.45 15.61
CA ASN A 82 -6.43 4.24 16.75
C ASN A 82 -5.17 5.12 16.64
N ARG A 83 -5.04 6.09 17.55
CA ARG A 83 -3.93 7.06 17.58
C ARG A 83 -2.57 6.42 17.86
N ALA A 84 -2.53 5.23 18.46
CA ALA A 84 -1.29 4.48 18.69
C ALA A 84 -0.82 3.73 17.44
N LYS A 85 -1.66 3.60 16.40
CA LYS A 85 -1.31 2.91 15.16
C LYS A 85 -0.87 3.91 14.09
N VAL A 86 0.20 3.56 13.38
CA VAL A 86 0.66 4.29 12.20
C VAL A 86 -0.40 4.20 11.10
N ARG A 87 -0.67 5.33 10.44
CA ARG A 87 -1.67 5.43 9.36
C ARG A 87 -1.05 5.50 7.96
N ILE A 88 0.23 5.86 7.86
CA ILE A 88 0.93 6.04 6.59
C ILE A 88 2.07 5.02 6.52
N PHE A 89 2.11 4.26 5.45
CA PHE A 89 3.07 3.19 5.23
C PHE A 89 3.85 3.51 3.98
N GLU A 90 5.17 3.36 4.03
CA GLU A 90 5.98 3.24 2.83
C GLU A 90 6.37 1.76 2.69
N VAL A 91 6.05 1.19 1.53
CA VAL A 91 6.22 -0.24 1.24
C VAL A 91 7.07 -0.40 -0.01
N ASN A 92 8.15 -1.18 0.10
CA ASN A 92 9.00 -1.48 -1.04
C ASN A 92 8.38 -2.57 -1.95
N ARG A 93 9.04 -2.87 -3.08
CA ARG A 93 8.56 -3.91 -4.02
C ARG A 93 8.55 -5.31 -3.41
N GLU A 94 9.47 -5.59 -2.50
CA GLU A 94 9.55 -6.83 -1.70
C GLU A 94 8.49 -6.92 -0.60
N LYS A 95 7.64 -5.88 -0.46
CA LYS A 95 6.58 -5.76 0.55
C LYS A 95 7.10 -5.64 1.99
N ARG A 96 8.37 -5.30 2.16
CA ARG A 96 8.97 -4.88 3.42
C ARG A 96 8.59 -3.42 3.70
N LYS A 97 8.25 -3.15 4.96
CA LYS A 97 7.90 -1.81 5.44
C LYS A 97 9.16 -1.02 5.77
N SER A 98 9.21 0.25 5.35
CA SER A 98 9.89 1.29 6.12
C SER A 98 8.81 1.99 6.96
N CYS A 99 8.89 1.89 8.28
CA CYS A 99 7.94 2.57 9.17
C CYS A 99 8.28 4.06 9.18
N GLY A 100 7.62 4.84 8.32
CA GLY A 100 7.62 6.30 8.43
C GLY A 100 6.64 6.74 9.52
N SER A 101 7.08 6.82 10.77
CA SER A 101 6.27 7.44 11.83
C SER A 101 6.18 8.94 11.58
N CYS A 102 5.24 9.38 10.74
CA CYS A 102 4.86 10.79 10.69
C CYS A 102 3.72 11.01 11.70
N SER A 103 4.07 11.22 12.96
CA SER A 103 3.13 11.78 13.94
C SER A 103 2.94 13.27 13.63
N THR A 104 1.73 13.76 13.83
CA THR A 104 1.15 15.01 13.31
C THR A 104 1.76 16.32 13.86
N ARG A 105 3.09 16.50 13.87
CA ARG A 105 3.71 17.79 14.27
C ARG A 105 4.85 18.32 13.39
N ALA A 106 5.10 17.71 12.22
CA ALA A 106 6.17 18.16 11.31
C ALA A 106 5.74 18.26 9.83
N ALA A 107 4.44 18.40 9.54
CA ALA A 107 3.92 18.43 8.17
C ALA A 107 4.18 19.75 7.40
N THR A 108 5.19 20.56 7.77
CA THR A 108 5.46 21.83 7.08
C THR A 108 6.92 22.00 6.62
N ARG A 109 7.77 20.98 6.72
CA ARG A 109 9.12 21.12 6.15
C ARG A 109 9.66 19.82 5.54
N THR A 110 9.95 19.95 4.25
CA THR A 110 10.82 19.11 3.42
C THR A 110 10.18 17.93 2.70
N VAL A 111 9.30 18.26 1.74
CA VAL A 111 9.33 17.56 0.45
C VAL A 111 10.51 18.15 -0.32
N SER A 112 11.72 17.54 -0.25
CA SER A 112 12.73 17.66 -1.33
C SER A 112 14.09 17.01 -1.05
N THR A 113 14.55 16.85 0.20
CA THR A 113 15.93 16.36 0.42
C THR A 113 16.04 15.52 1.69
N LEU A 114 16.70 14.35 1.57
CA LEU A 114 17.20 13.45 2.64
C LEU A 114 16.26 12.31 3.06
N PHE A 115 16.30 11.20 2.31
CA PHE A 115 16.11 9.87 2.89
C PHE A 115 17.34 9.01 2.52
N PRO A 116 18.28 8.78 3.45
CA PRO A 116 19.39 7.84 3.24
C PRO A 116 18.88 6.39 3.19
N PRO A 117 19.68 5.42 2.71
CA PRO A 117 19.23 4.04 2.50
C PRO A 117 18.84 3.36 3.82
N MET A 118 17.60 2.84 3.84
CA MET A 118 17.03 1.85 4.76
C MET A 118 17.74 1.69 6.13
N ALA A 119 17.44 2.59 7.07
CA ALA A 119 17.57 2.27 8.48
C ALA A 119 16.41 1.34 8.87
N SER A 120 16.73 0.10 9.24
CA SER A 120 15.80 -0.87 9.80
C SER A 120 15.07 -0.27 11.00
N CYS A 121 13.74 -0.30 10.99
CA CYS A 121 12.95 0.08 12.16
C CYS A 121 13.22 -0.92 13.29
N SER A 122 14.03 -0.52 14.26
CA SER A 122 14.08 -1.16 15.57
C SER A 122 12.75 -0.92 16.29
N PRO A 123 12.13 -1.95 16.89
CA PRO A 123 10.91 -1.76 17.66
C PRO A 123 11.25 -0.91 18.87
N THR A 124 10.67 0.28 18.98
CA THR A 124 10.75 1.08 20.21
C THR A 124 10.12 0.25 21.32
N ARG A 125 10.98 -0.19 22.23
CA ARG A 125 10.65 -0.84 23.50
C ARG A 125 9.69 0.09 24.26
N VAL A 126 8.50 -0.41 24.59
CA VAL A 126 7.72 0.09 25.72
C VAL A 126 8.17 -0.70 26.93
#